data_AF-A0A371FGY3-F1
#
_entry.id   AF-A0A371FGY3-F1
#
_cell.length_a   1.000
_cell.length_b   1.000
_cell.length_c   1.000
_cell.angle_alpha   90.00
_cell.angle_beta   90.00
_cell.angle_gamma   90.00
#
_symmetry.space_group_name_H-M   'P 1'
#
loop_
_entity.id
_entity.type
_entity.pdbx_description
1 polymer ?
#
loop_
_entity_poly.entity_id
_entity_poly.type
_entity_poly.pdbx_seq_one_letter_code
_entity_poly.pdbx_strand_id
1 'polypeptide(L)'
;MDIEMEALKKNKTWELVSLLEGKKPIGCKWADGSIDRYKARLVAKDFTHTYGIDYLETFAPVAKMNIVQVILSLTTNYGWELQQFDVKNAFLHRELEEEIYMEVPLGYEVAANFACKLKKALYGLKQSP
;
A
#
# COMPACT_ATOMS: atom_id res chain seq x y z
N MET A 1 -5.51 5.24 15.15
CA MET A 1 -4.62 5.87 14.15
C MET A 1 -3.16 5.73 14.58
N ASP A 2 -2.85 5.88 15.87
CA ASP A 2 -1.46 5.88 16.38
C ASP A 2 -0.70 4.58 16.10
N ILE A 3 -1.32 3.43 16.29
CA ILE A 3 -0.70 2.11 16.01
C ILE A 3 -0.26 2.00 14.54
N GLU A 4 -1.09 2.49 13.61
CA GLU A 4 -0.77 2.49 12.19
C GLU A 4 0.35 3.50 11.89
N MET A 5 0.30 4.69 12.49
CA MET A 5 1.35 5.71 12.36
C MET A 5 2.70 5.22 12.89
N GLU A 6 2.73 4.52 14.02
CA GLU A 6 3.94 3.90 14.56
C GLU A 6 4.49 2.84 13.60
N ALA A 7 3.62 2.00 13.03
CA ALA A 7 4.03 1.02 12.03
C ALA A 7 4.60 1.69 10.77
N LEU A 8 4.00 2.77 10.29
CA LEU A 8 4.45 3.52 9.12
C LEU A 8 5.81 4.21 9.38
N LYS A 9 6.00 4.79 10.57
CA LYS A 9 7.27 5.38 11.02
C LYS A 9 8.36 4.33 11.16
N LYS A 10 8.08 3.20 11.83
CA LYS A 10 9.01 2.08 12.02
C LYS A 10 9.49 1.53 10.68
N ASN A 11 8.58 1.44 9.71
CA ASN A 11 8.90 0.96 8.37
C ASN A 11 9.57 2.01 7.47
N LYS A 12 9.76 3.26 7.92
CA LYS A 12 10.27 4.38 7.12
C LYS A 12 9.50 4.53 5.81
N THR A 13 8.17 4.45 5.90
CA THR A 13 7.28 4.35 4.73
C THR A 13 7.36 5.57 3.82
N TRP A 14 7.63 6.76 4.38
CA TRP A 14 7.85 7.99 3.64
C TRP A 14 8.91 8.85 4.28
N GLU A 15 9.39 9.82 3.50
CA GLU A 15 10.19 10.95 3.97
C GLU A 15 9.45 12.27 3.71
N LEU A 16 9.58 13.23 4.61
CA LEU A 16 9.05 14.58 4.41
C LEU A 16 10.04 15.36 3.55
N VAL A 17 9.56 15.91 2.44
CA VAL A 17 10.36 16.69 1.49
C VAL A 17 9.61 17.95 1.10
N SER A 18 10.34 19.03 0.80
CA SER A 18 9.75 20.21 0.17
C SER A 18 9.34 19.85 -1.25
N LEU A 19 8.07 20.12 -1.56
CA LEU A 19 7.52 19.86 -2.88
C LEU A 19 8.14 20.84 -3.89
N LEU A 20 8.84 20.29 -4.89
CA LEU A 20 9.40 21.07 -5.99
C LEU A 20 8.27 21.58 -6.91
N GLU A 21 8.46 22.75 -7.52
CA GLU A 21 7.51 23.31 -8.49
C GLU A 21 7.20 22.29 -9.61
N GLY A 22 5.92 22.02 -9.82
CA GLY A 22 5.43 21.17 -10.90
C GLY A 22 5.05 19.73 -10.52
N LYS A 23 5.44 19.22 -9.34
CA LYS A 23 4.97 17.90 -8.88
C LYS A 23 3.67 18.04 -8.08
N LYS A 24 2.67 17.20 -8.38
CA LYS A 24 1.39 17.17 -7.67
C LYS A 24 1.35 15.96 -6.73
N PRO A 25 1.21 16.14 -5.41
CA PRO A 25 1.05 15.03 -4.49
C PRO A 25 -0.35 14.40 -4.66
N ILE A 26 -0.44 13.09 -4.49
CA ILE A 26 -1.71 12.38 -4.39
C ILE A 26 -2.34 12.61 -3.01
N GLY A 27 -3.66 12.67 -2.95
CA GLY A 27 -4.35 12.83 -1.67
C GLY A 27 -4.18 11.59 -0.77
N CYS A 28 -4.53 11.72 0.51
CA CYS A 28 -4.66 10.57 1.40
C CYS A 28 -5.93 10.66 2.25
N LYS A 29 -6.40 9.51 2.76
CA LYS A 29 -7.53 9.43 3.69
C LYS A 29 -7.30 8.35 4.73
N TRP A 30 -7.86 8.55 5.92
CA TRP A 30 -8.01 7.50 6.90
C TRP A 30 -9.23 6.65 6.54
N ALA A 31 -9.03 5.35 6.38
CA ALA A 31 -10.10 4.38 6.27
C ALA A 31 -10.27 3.70 7.64
N ASP A 32 -11.41 3.95 8.26
CA ASP A 32 -11.92 3.20 9.40
C ASP A 32 -12.62 1.94 8.88
N GLY A 33 -12.11 0.76 9.28
CA GLY A 33 -12.78 -0.50 8.92
C GLY A 33 -14.23 -0.50 9.40
N SER A 34 -15.17 -0.97 8.58
CA SER A 34 -16.57 -1.12 8.96
C SER A 34 -16.67 -1.95 10.25
N ILE A 35 -17.16 -1.33 11.33
CA ILE A 35 -17.71 -1.78 12.64
C ILE A 35 -17.08 -3.02 13.34
N ASP A 36 -16.68 -4.06 12.63
CA ASP A 36 -16.18 -5.34 13.15
C ASP A 36 -14.69 -5.29 13.59
N ARG A 37 -13.92 -4.29 13.13
CA ARG A 37 -12.53 -4.07 13.56
C ARG A 37 -12.21 -2.58 13.63
N TYR A 38 -12.03 -2.04 14.84
CA TYR A 38 -11.50 -0.69 15.10
C TYR A 38 -10.02 -0.57 14.69
N LYS A 39 -9.72 -0.67 13.39
CA LYS A 39 -8.38 -0.43 12.82
C LYS A 39 -8.47 0.64 11.76
N ALA A 40 -7.93 1.81 12.08
CA ALA A 40 -7.72 2.88 11.12
C ALA A 40 -6.49 2.55 10.26
N ARG A 41 -6.64 2.66 8.94
CA ARG A 41 -5.56 2.49 7.95
C ARG A 41 -5.41 3.77 7.16
N LEU A 42 -4.17 4.17 6.88
CA LEU A 42 -3.92 5.27 5.96
C LEU A 42 -3.96 4.74 4.52
N VAL A 43 -4.74 5.40 3.67
CA VAL A 43 -4.98 4.99 2.28
C VAL A 43 -4.64 6.16 1.36
N ALA A 44 -3.81 5.90 0.37
CA ALA A 44 -3.52 6.82 -0.72
C ALA A 44 -4.76 6.96 -1.61
N LYS A 45 -5.09 8.20 -1.94
CA LYS A 45 -6.27 8.57 -2.72
C LYS A 45 -5.80 8.87 -4.14
N ASP A 46 -5.50 7.81 -4.87
CA ASP A 46 -4.99 7.90 -6.23
C ASP A 46 -6.14 8.21 -7.21
N PHE A 47 -6.43 9.50 -7.39
CA PHE A 47 -7.47 9.98 -8.32
C PHE A 47 -6.98 10.12 -9.76
N THR A 48 -5.77 9.69 -10.08
CA THR A 48 -5.14 9.89 -11.39
C THR A 48 -5.47 8.80 -12.40
N HIS A 49 -6.55 8.04 -12.18
CA HIS A 49 -6.99 7.01 -13.12
C HIS A 49 -7.77 7.62 -14.28
N THR A 50 -7.09 7.83 -15.41
CA THR A 50 -7.76 8.05 -16.69
C THR A 50 -8.12 6.68 -17.28
N TYR A 51 -9.42 6.42 -17.48
CA TYR A 51 -9.90 5.18 -18.09
C TYR A 51 -9.22 4.94 -19.46
N GLY A 52 -8.56 3.80 -19.63
CA GLY A 52 -7.90 3.41 -20.88
C GLY A 52 -6.41 3.75 -21.02
N ILE A 53 -5.80 4.47 -20.06
CA ILE A 53 -4.34 4.73 -20.03
C ILE A 53 -3.71 3.92 -18.90
N ASP A 54 -4.09 4.20 -17.65
CA ASP A 54 -3.45 3.61 -16.47
C ASP A 54 -4.24 2.45 -15.85
N TYR A 55 -5.49 2.26 -16.29
CA TYR A 55 -6.46 1.33 -15.69
C TYR A 55 -6.15 -0.16 -15.96
N LEU A 56 -5.40 -0.48 -17.02
CA LEU A 56 -5.12 -1.87 -17.43
C LEU A 56 -3.88 -2.47 -16.77
N GLU A 57 -3.03 -1.63 -16.20
CA GLU A 57 -1.82 -2.06 -15.52
C GLU A 57 -2.10 -2.11 -14.01
N THR A 58 -2.65 -3.20 -13.51
CA THR A 58 -2.72 -3.41 -12.05
C THR A 58 -1.58 -4.34 -11.65
N PHE A 59 -0.47 -3.80 -11.17
CA PHE A 59 0.72 -4.57 -10.74
C PHE A 59 0.64 -4.99 -9.27
N ALA A 60 -0.56 -5.33 -8.81
CA ALA A 60 -0.76 -6.11 -7.60
C ALA A 60 -0.29 -7.56 -7.91
N PRO A 61 0.72 -8.11 -7.23
CA PRO A 61 1.11 -9.50 -7.38
C PRO A 61 0.04 -10.40 -6.75
N VAL A 62 -1.10 -10.54 -7.42
CA VAL A 62 -2.17 -11.46 -7.01
C VAL A 62 -1.80 -12.85 -7.47
N ALA A 63 -1.74 -13.80 -6.53
CA ALA A 63 -1.50 -15.19 -6.86
C ALA A 63 -2.59 -15.70 -7.81
N LYS A 64 -2.19 -16.29 -8.94
CA LYS A 64 -3.14 -16.91 -9.87
C LYS A 64 -3.73 -18.16 -9.23
N MET A 65 -5.07 -18.26 -9.20
CA MET A 65 -5.77 -19.38 -8.56
C MET A 65 -5.36 -20.75 -9.14
N ASN A 66 -5.06 -20.81 -10.45
CA ASN A 66 -4.57 -22.03 -11.08
C ASN A 66 -3.25 -22.54 -10.47
N ILE A 67 -2.35 -21.62 -10.07
CA ILE A 67 -1.09 -22.00 -9.41
C ILE A 67 -1.37 -22.53 -8.01
N VAL A 68 -2.29 -21.88 -7.27
CA VAL A 68 -2.71 -22.34 -5.94
C VAL A 68 -3.29 -23.75 -6.01
N GLN A 69 -4.16 -24.01 -7.00
CA GLN A 69 -4.76 -25.33 -7.23
C GLN A 69 -3.71 -26.41 -7.58
N VAL A 70 -2.70 -26.08 -8.39
CA VAL A 70 -1.60 -27.00 -8.71
C VAL A 70 -0.81 -27.35 -7.44
N ILE A 71 -0.46 -26.35 -6.62
CA ILE A 71 0.25 -26.58 -5.35
C ILE A 71 -0.56 -27.50 -4.44
N LEU A 72 -1.85 -27.21 -4.23
CA LEU A 72 -2.75 -28.06 -3.43
C LEU A 72 -2.86 -29.49 -3.97
N SER A 73 -2.94 -29.64 -5.29
CA SER A 73 -2.97 -30.95 -5.94
C SER A 73 -1.68 -31.73 -5.71
N LEU A 74 -0.52 -31.09 -5.80
CA LEU A 74 0.76 -31.73 -5.51
C LEU A 74 0.86 -32.11 -4.03
N THR A 75 0.53 -31.20 -3.13
CA THR A 75 0.55 -31.45 -1.69
C THR A 75 -0.29 -32.67 -1.32
N THR A 76 -1.50 -32.79 -1.85
CA THR A 76 -2.39 -33.94 -1.59
C THR A 76 -1.86 -35.24 -2.21
N ASN A 77 -1.33 -35.21 -3.44
CA ASN A 77 -0.80 -36.40 -4.10
C ASN A 77 0.47 -36.95 -3.43
N TYR A 78 1.33 -36.08 -2.91
CA TYR A 78 2.59 -36.47 -2.27
C TYR A 78 2.51 -36.55 -0.73
N GLY A 79 1.34 -36.27 -0.14
CA GLY A 79 1.14 -36.27 1.31
C GLY A 79 1.99 -35.22 2.04
N TRP A 80 2.27 -34.08 1.40
CA TRP A 80 3.05 -33.01 2.01
C TRP A 80 2.23 -32.24 3.04
N GLU A 81 2.88 -31.75 4.09
CA GLU A 81 2.27 -30.81 5.02
C GLU A 81 2.22 -29.41 4.39
N LEU A 82 1.06 -28.74 4.52
CA LEU A 82 0.87 -27.37 4.06
C LEU A 82 0.71 -26.45 5.27
N GLN A 83 1.47 -25.36 5.29
CA GLN A 83 1.36 -24.29 6.28
C GLN A 83 1.06 -22.97 5.58
N GLN A 84 0.11 -22.21 6.11
CA GLN A 84 -0.27 -20.89 5.62
C GLN A 84 0.20 -19.82 6.61
N PHE A 85 0.83 -18.77 6.08
CA PHE A 85 1.25 -17.60 6.85
C PHE A 85 0.57 -16.34 6.32
N ASP A 86 0.03 -15.52 7.22
CA ASP A 86 -0.47 -14.19 6.92
C ASP A 86 0.56 -13.15 7.41
N VAL A 87 1.20 -12.46 6.47
CA VAL A 87 2.24 -11.46 6.78
C VAL A 87 1.58 -10.11 6.97
N LYS A 88 1.61 -9.60 8.21
CA LYS A 88 1.15 -8.24 8.52
C LYS A 88 1.97 -7.22 7.74
N ASN A 89 1.29 -6.30 7.06
CA ASN A 89 1.90 -5.18 6.34
C ASN A 89 2.87 -5.60 5.21
N ALA A 90 2.59 -6.70 4.52
CA ALA A 90 3.41 -7.19 3.41
C ALA A 90 3.67 -6.12 2.32
N PHE A 91 2.71 -5.23 2.08
CA PHE A 91 2.86 -4.11 1.14
C PHE A 91 3.93 -3.09 1.57
N LEU A 92 4.14 -2.86 2.87
CA LEU A 92 5.21 -1.98 3.39
C LEU A 92 6.62 -2.57 3.19
N HIS A 93 6.76 -3.77 2.62
CA HIS A 93 8.05 -4.40 2.36
C HIS A 93 8.48 -4.26 0.90
N ARG A 94 7.58 -3.87 0.00
CA ARG A 94 7.89 -3.63 -1.41
C ARG A 94 8.46 -2.22 -1.59
N GLU A 95 9.58 -2.13 -2.30
CA GLU A 95 10.11 -0.84 -2.79
C GLU A 95 9.22 -0.33 -3.93
N LEU A 96 8.99 0.98 -3.97
CA LEU A 96 8.25 1.61 -5.05
C LEU A 96 9.13 1.74 -6.29
N GLU A 97 8.61 1.32 -7.44
CA GLU A 97 9.29 1.49 -8.74
C GLU A 97 9.17 2.95 -9.23
N GLU A 98 8.12 3.65 -8.79
CA GLU A 98 7.80 5.02 -9.18
C GLU A 98 7.99 6.01 -8.02
N GLU A 99 8.39 7.24 -8.34
CA GLU A 99 8.52 8.30 -7.34
C GLU A 99 7.16 8.95 -7.06
N ILE A 100 6.50 8.50 -5.99
CA ILE A 100 5.16 8.95 -5.60
C ILE A 100 5.25 9.92 -4.41
N TYR A 101 4.55 11.06 -4.53
CA TYR A 101 4.39 12.03 -3.44
C TYR A 101 2.96 11.99 -2.96
N MET A 102 2.76 11.97 -1.65
CA MET A 102 1.46 11.96 -0.99
C MET A 102 1.32 13.21 -0.12
N GLU A 103 0.10 13.75 -0.05
CA GLU A 103 -0.24 14.80 0.90
C GLU A 103 0.05 14.34 2.34
N VAL A 104 0.44 15.30 3.18
CA VAL A 104 0.70 15.02 4.60
C VAL A 104 -0.63 14.62 5.26
N PRO A 105 -0.69 13.46 5.95
CA PRO A 105 -1.94 12.98 6.54
C PRO A 105 -2.43 13.91 7.66
N LEU A 106 -3.75 14.03 7.77
CA LEU A 106 -4.42 14.72 8.87
C LEU A 106 -3.88 14.22 10.22
N GLY A 107 -3.38 15.15 11.04
CA GLY A 107 -2.70 14.86 12.32
C GLY A 107 -1.19 15.11 12.31
N TYR A 108 -0.60 15.46 11.17
CA TYR A 108 0.76 15.98 11.07
C TYR A 108 0.73 17.49 10.75
N GLU A 109 1.16 18.32 11.69
CA GLU A 109 1.38 19.75 11.44
C GLU A 109 2.77 19.95 10.82
N VAL A 110 2.80 20.33 9.56
CA VAL A 110 4.04 20.65 8.82
C VAL A 110 3.83 21.97 8.09
N ALA A 111 4.93 22.70 7.87
CA ALA A 111 4.89 23.93 7.09
C ALA A 111 4.25 23.72 5.70
N ALA A 112 3.68 24.79 5.15
CA ALA A 112 3.17 24.78 3.77
C ALA A 112 4.28 24.36 2.79
N ASN A 113 3.90 23.67 1.71
CA ASN A 113 4.78 23.13 0.65
C ASN A 113 5.58 21.87 1.01
N PHE A 114 5.23 21.13 2.05
CA PHE A 114 5.80 19.79 2.30
C PHE A 114 4.87 18.68 1.82
N ALA A 115 5.48 17.59 1.35
CA ALA A 115 4.79 16.37 0.98
C ALA A 115 5.55 15.14 1.50
N CYS A 116 4.83 14.02 1.63
CA CYS A 116 5.38 12.72 1.96
C CYS A 116 5.85 12.02 0.68
N LYS A 117 7.16 11.98 0.41
CA LYS A 117 7.71 11.12 -0.64
C LYS A 117 7.69 9.67 -0.15
N LEU A 118 6.88 8.83 -0.79
CA LEU A 118 6.73 7.44 -0.41
C LEU A 118 7.98 6.65 -0.81
N LYS A 119 8.49 5.84 0.10
CA LYS A 119 9.58 4.87 -0.14
C LYS A 119 9.06 3.45 -0.31
N LYS A 120 7.85 3.19 0.20
CA LYS A 120 7.20 1.89 0.27
C LYS A 120 5.76 2.03 -0.15
N ALA A 121 5.19 0.96 -0.72
CA ALA A 121 3.80 0.96 -1.14
C ALA A 121 2.87 1.20 0.07
N LEU A 122 1.77 1.91 -0.16
CA LEU A 122 0.71 2.16 0.81
C LEU A 122 -0.60 1.56 0.28
N TYR A 123 -1.63 1.43 1.14
CA TYR A 123 -2.96 1.04 0.67
C TYR A 123 -3.49 2.02 -0.38
N GLY A 124 -4.19 1.52 -1.39
CA GLY A 124 -4.81 2.35 -2.43
C GLY A 124 -3.88 2.76 -3.58
N LEU A 125 -2.60 2.38 -3.54
CA LEU A 125 -1.70 2.51 -4.69
C LEU A 125 -1.85 1.33 -5.65
N LYS A 126 -1.67 1.57 -6.95
CA LYS A 126 -1.62 0.55 -8.02
C LYS A 126 -0.60 -0.57 -7.77
N GLN A 127 0.49 -0.26 -7.07
CA GLN A 127 1.58 -1.19 -6.75
C GLN A 127 1.34 -1.96 -5.43
N SER A 128 0.22 -1.70 -4.75
CA SER A 128 -0.24 -2.41 -3.55
C SER A 128 -1.12 -3.60 -3.96
N PRO A 129 -0.93 -4.80 -3.39
CA PRO A 129 -1.74 -5.98 -3.67
C PRO A 129 -3.25 -5.80 -3.42
#